data_AF-A0A538FMS9-F1
#
_entry.id   AF-A0A538FMS9-F1
#
_cell.length_a   1.000
_cell.length_b   1.000
_cell.length_c   1.000
_cell.angle_alpha   90.00
_cell.angle_beta   90.00
_cell.angle_gamma   90.00
#
_symmetry.space_group_name_H-M   'P 1'
#
loop_
_entity.id
_entity.type
_entity.pdbx_description
1 polymer ?
#
loop_
_entity_poly.entity_id
_entity_poly.type
_entity_poly.pdbx_seq_one_letter_code
_entity_poly.pdbx_strand_id
1 'polypeptide(L)' 'MKADWFEVAVVGAGQAGLAMGYFLARQGRRFVILERADSSGSAG' A
#
# COMPACT_ATOMS: atom_id res chain seq x y z
N MET A 1 -22.94 -0.29 7.87
CA MET A 1 -21.58 -0.68 7.41
C MET A 1 -20.57 -0.09 8.37
N LYS A 2 -19.58 -0.87 8.81
CA LYS A 2 -18.49 -0.37 9.65
C LYS A 2 -17.36 0.02 8.72
N ALA A 3 -16.90 1.27 8.77
CA ALA A 3 -15.76 1.71 7.98
C ALA A 3 -14.47 1.25 8.65
N ASP A 4 -13.60 0.58 7.91
CA ASP A 4 -12.24 0.31 8.36
C ASP A 4 -11.40 1.56 8.17
N TRP A 5 -10.63 1.91 9.21
CA TRP A 5 -9.78 3.09 9.24
C TRP A 5 -8.31 2.71 9.11
N PHE A 6 -7.65 3.29 8.12
CA PHE A 6 -6.21 3.21 7.92
C PHE A 6 -5.53 4.48 8.39
N GLU A 7 -4.32 4.37 8.92
CA GLU A 7 -3.53 5.51 9.36
C GLU A 7 -2.71 6.11 8.21
N VAL A 8 -2.39 5.30 7.21
CA VAL A 8 -1.55 5.67 6.07
C VAL A 8 -2.16 5.13 4.78
N ALA A 9 -2.22 5.97 3.74
CA ALA A 9 -2.50 5.55 2.38
C ALA A 9 -1.24 5.72 1.52
N VAL A 10 -0.82 4.65 0.87
CA VAL A 10 0.28 4.65 -0.10
C VAL A 10 -0.34 4.62 -1.50
N VAL A 11 0.03 5.58 -2.35
CA VAL A 11 -0.48 5.66 -3.73
C VAL A 11 0.60 5.16 -4.69
N GLY A 12 0.28 4.11 -5.44
CA GLY A 12 1.16 3.36 -6.33
C GLY A 12 1.64 2.04 -5.72
N ALA A 13 1.48 0.92 -6.43
CA ALA A 13 1.97 -0.41 -6.06
C ALA A 13 3.22 -0.85 -6.86
N GLY A 14 4.02 0.12 -7.33
CA GLY A 14 5.36 -0.12 -7.86
C GLY A 14 6.38 -0.44 -6.75
N GLN A 15 7.67 -0.52 -7.13
CA GLN A 15 8.76 -0.89 -6.21
C GLN A 15 8.81 -0.03 -4.95
N ALA A 16 8.67 1.29 -5.11
CA ALA A 16 8.66 2.22 -3.98
C ALA A 16 7.46 2.00 -3.05
N GLY A 17 6.25 1.82 -3.62
CA GLY A 17 5.05 1.59 -2.85
C GLY A 17 5.09 0.29 -2.05
N LEU A 18 5.61 -0.78 -2.67
CA LEU A 18 5.76 -2.08 -2.02
C LEU A 18 6.84 -2.04 -0.93
N ALA A 19 7.97 -1.36 -1.19
CA ALA A 19 8.99 -1.12 -0.18
C ALA A 19 8.42 -0.35 1.03
N MET A 20 7.59 0.67 0.79
CA MET A 20 6.90 1.39 1.87
C MET A 20 5.92 0.50 2.62
N GLY A 21 5.14 -0.33 1.94
CA GLY A 21 4.29 -1.33 2.58
C GLY A 21 5.05 -2.27 3.49
N TYR A 22 6.23 -2.74 3.06
CA TYR A 22 7.09 -3.59 3.88
C TYR A 22 7.55 -2.91 5.17
N PHE A 23 8.00 -1.65 5.11
CA PHE A 23 8.42 -0.93 6.32
C PHE A 23 7.24 -0.58 7.24
N LEU A 24 6.09 -0.18 6.69
CA LEU A 24 4.88 0.09 7.47
C LEU A 24 4.38 -1.16 8.20
N ALA A 25 4.42 -2.32 7.53
CA ALA A 25 4.06 -3.60 8.14
C ALA A 25 5.01 -3.96 9.30
N ARG A 26 6.33 -3.78 9.13
CA ARG A 26 7.32 -4.01 10.20
C ARG A 26 7.15 -3.08 11.40
N GLN A 27 6.57 -1.91 11.19
CA GLN A 27 6.24 -0.95 12.25
C GLN A 27 4.85 -1.20 12.88
N GLY A 28 4.10 -2.22 12.43
CA GLY A 28 2.76 -2.51 12.94
C GLY A 28 1.72 -1.46 12.58
N ARG A 29 1.95 -0.66 11.54
CA ARG A 29 1.04 0.42 11.12
C ARG A 29 -0.10 -0.16 10.30
N ARG A 30 -1.31 0.39 10.47
CA ARG A 30 -2.45 0.07 9.59
C ARG A 30 -2.38 0.94 8.36
N PHE A 31 -2.18 0.34 7.19
CA PHE A 31 -2.07 1.06 5.93
C PHE A 31 -2.82 0.36 4.80
N VAL A 32 -3.06 1.11 3.73
CA VAL A 32 -3.58 0.61 2.46
C VAL A 32 -2.67 1.06 1.31
N ILE A 33 -2.44 0.19 0.33
CA ILE A 33 -1.78 0.55 -0.93
C ILE A 33 -2.86 0.61 -2.00
N LEU A 34 -2.94 1.74 -2.70
CA LEU A 34 -3.89 1.98 -3.78
C LEU A 34 -3.12 2.08 -5.10
N GLU A 35 -3.50 1.28 -6.08
CA GLU A 35 -2.93 1.30 -7.43
C GLU A 35 -4.05 1.49 -8.45
N ARG A 36 -3.75 2.23 -9.51
CA ARG A 36 -4.68 2.46 -10.62
C ARG A 36 -4.74 1.25 -11.55
N ALA A 37 -3.63 0.54 -11.72
CA ALA A 37 -3.56 -0.65 -12.55
C ALA A 37 -4.28 -1.84 -11.90
N ASP A 38 -4.99 -2.63 -12.71
CA ASP A 38 -5.68 -3.85 -12.28
C ASP A 38 -4.70 -4.96 -11.84
N SER A 39 -3.40 -4.81 -12.10
CA SER A 39 -2.34 -5.74 -11.70
C SER A 39 -1.17 -5.04 -11.01
N SER A 40 -0.87 -5.48 -9.78
CA SER A 40 0.31 -5.06 -9.03
C SER A 40 1.56 -5.77 -9.58
N GLY A 41 2.31 -5.10 -10.45
CA GLY A 41 3.58 -5.60 -10.96
C GLY A 41 3.83 -5.24 -12.43
N SER A 42 4.07 -3.97 -12.71
CA SER A 42 4.80 -3.61 -13.93
C SER A 42 6.28 -3.44 -13.55
N ALA A 43 7.08 -4.43 -13.91
CA ALA A 43 8.49 -4.22 -14.17
C ALA A 43 8.57 -3.40 -15.47
N GLY A 44 8.74 -2.10 -15.33
CA GLY A 44 8.91 -1.12 -16.41
C GLY A 44 9.70 0.06 -15.90
#